data_AF-A0A9P8HHN1-F1
#
_entry.id   AF-A0A9P8HHN1-F1
#
_cell.length_a   1.000
_cell.length_b   1.000
_cell.length_c   1.000
_cell.angle_alpha   90.00
_cell.angle_beta   90.00
_cell.angle_gamma   90.00
#
_symmetry.space_group_name_H-M   'P 1'
#
loop_
_entity.id
_entity.type
_entity.pdbx_description
1 polymer ?
#
loop_
_entity_poly.entity_id
_entity_poly.type
_entity_poly.pdbx_seq_one_letter_code
_entity_poly.pdbx_strand_id
1 'polypeptide(L)'
;MATSTSTSSQPLQQAAVTAPLPRITIQFCTQCKWMLRAAYFAQELLSTFSLSLGEVALQPSTGGTFIVTIHHLSPTSSSTSSDPSASVQSTTLWDRKTDGGFPETKELKRRVRDVINPSRDLGHVDRDHRAAAAPAAKAVPVKETAPAPVTEEPTKQEPAQNQTSSTIVCEDCT
;
A
#
# COMPACT_ATOMS: atom_id res chain seq x y z
N MET A 1 10.73 0.44 -59.30
CA MET A 1 10.57 1.43 -58.22
C MET A 1 9.81 0.74 -57.10
N ALA A 2 10.50 0.34 -56.03
CA ALA A 2 9.91 -0.38 -54.91
C ALA A 2 9.39 0.64 -53.89
N THR A 3 8.08 0.67 -53.65
CA THR A 3 7.46 1.50 -52.62
C THR A 3 7.58 0.80 -51.27
N SER A 4 8.39 1.36 -50.39
CA SER A 4 8.58 0.91 -49.01
C SER A 4 7.40 1.36 -48.15
N THR A 5 6.61 0.41 -47.65
CA THR A 5 5.54 0.67 -46.67
C THR A 5 6.15 0.69 -45.27
N SER A 6 6.12 1.84 -44.62
CA SER A 6 6.58 2.04 -43.23
C SER A 6 5.49 1.61 -42.23
N THR A 7 5.67 0.45 -41.61
CA THR A 7 4.83 0.01 -40.48
C THR A 7 5.22 0.76 -39.21
N SER A 8 4.38 1.72 -38.79
CA SER A 8 4.51 2.41 -37.50
C SER A 8 4.02 1.48 -36.38
N SER A 9 4.95 0.95 -35.59
CA SER A 9 4.65 0.16 -34.39
C SER A 9 4.35 1.11 -33.23
N GLN A 10 3.08 1.42 -32.99
CA GLN A 10 2.67 2.04 -31.73
C GLN A 10 2.72 1.01 -30.60
N PRO A 11 3.32 1.31 -29.43
CA PRO A 11 3.23 0.45 -28.27
C PRO A 11 1.77 0.40 -27.78
N LEU A 12 1.32 -0.79 -27.39
CA LEU A 12 0.00 -1.05 -26.82
C LEU A 12 -0.27 -0.07 -25.67
N GLN A 13 -1.08 0.95 -25.95
CA GLN A 13 -1.54 1.91 -24.96
C GLN A 13 -2.26 1.15 -23.84
N GLN A 14 -1.82 1.40 -22.60
CA GLN A 14 -2.45 0.93 -21.37
C GLN A 14 -3.98 1.01 -21.54
N ALA A 15 -4.68 -0.11 -21.44
CA ALA A 15 -6.14 -0.12 -21.46
C ALA A 15 -6.64 0.83 -20.36
N ALA A 16 -7.16 1.99 -20.79
CA ALA A 16 -7.66 3.03 -19.92
C ALA A 16 -8.99 2.55 -19.34
N VAL A 17 -8.92 1.93 -18.17
CA VAL A 17 -10.09 1.64 -17.35
C VAL A 17 -10.48 2.97 -16.70
N THR A 18 -11.53 3.63 -17.21
CA THR A 18 -12.11 4.81 -16.57
C THR A 18 -12.96 4.35 -15.38
N ALA A 19 -12.30 3.83 -14.35
CA ALA A 19 -12.93 3.58 -13.07
C ALA A 19 -12.97 4.90 -12.27
N PRO A 20 -14.09 5.25 -11.64
CA PRO A 20 -14.14 6.40 -10.73
C PRO A 20 -13.25 6.19 -9.50
N LEU A 21 -12.93 4.92 -9.19
CA LEU A 21 -12.10 4.52 -8.06
C LEU A 21 -10.64 4.36 -8.46
N PRO A 22 -9.68 4.62 -7.55
CA PRO A 22 -8.26 4.45 -7.81
C PRO A 22 -7.90 3.01 -8.19
N ARG A 23 -7.03 2.88 -9.20
CA ARG A 23 -6.45 1.63 -9.68
C ARG A 23 -4.99 1.54 -9.24
N ILE A 24 -4.60 0.45 -8.60
CA ILE A 24 -3.19 0.17 -8.29
C ILE A 24 -2.65 -0.86 -9.26
N THR A 25 -1.43 -0.66 -9.76
CA THR A 25 -0.70 -1.64 -10.56
C THR A 25 0.56 -2.07 -9.81
N ILE A 26 0.79 -3.37 -9.72
CA ILE A 26 2.02 -3.96 -9.18
C ILE A 26 2.72 -4.67 -10.32
N GLN A 27 3.73 -4.02 -10.90
CA GLN A 27 4.57 -4.61 -11.91
C GLN A 27 5.68 -5.43 -11.26
N PHE A 28 5.83 -6.70 -11.63
CA PHE A 28 6.79 -7.60 -10.99
C PHE A 28 7.54 -8.49 -11.98
N CYS A 29 8.81 -8.79 -11.67
CA CYS A 29 9.61 -9.70 -12.47
C CYS A 29 9.17 -11.16 -12.30
N THR A 30 8.73 -11.80 -13.38
CA THR A 30 8.34 -13.22 -13.37
C THR A 30 9.54 -14.14 -13.19
N GLN A 31 10.69 -13.80 -13.78
CA GLN A 31 11.92 -14.60 -13.71
C GLN A 31 12.53 -14.63 -12.29
N CYS A 32 12.22 -13.63 -11.47
CA CYS A 32 12.70 -13.57 -10.09
C CYS A 32 11.76 -14.26 -9.08
N LYS A 33 10.68 -14.90 -9.56
CA LYS A 33 9.66 -15.57 -8.73
C LYS A 33 8.97 -14.64 -7.72
N TRP A 34 8.80 -13.35 -8.04
CA TRP A 34 8.19 -12.37 -7.12
C TRP A 34 6.66 -12.31 -7.19
N MET A 35 6.02 -13.17 -7.97
CA MET A 35 4.55 -13.23 -8.09
C MET A 35 3.87 -13.36 -6.72
N LEU A 36 4.35 -14.25 -5.85
CA LEU A 36 3.76 -14.45 -4.52
C LEU A 36 3.86 -13.20 -3.64
N ARG A 37 4.97 -12.46 -3.76
CA ARG A 37 5.16 -11.21 -3.03
C ARG A 37 4.25 -10.11 -3.57
N ALA A 38 4.08 -10.03 -4.89
CA ALA A 38 3.15 -9.10 -5.52
C ALA A 38 1.70 -9.39 -5.11
N ALA A 39 1.29 -10.67 -5.10
CA ALA A 39 -0.03 -11.10 -4.66
C ALA A 39 -0.27 -10.79 -3.17
N TYR A 40 0.73 -10.99 -2.30
CA TYR A 40 0.65 -10.61 -0.89
C TYR A 40 0.34 -9.11 -0.73
N PHE A 41 1.09 -8.23 -1.40
CA PHE A 41 0.80 -6.80 -1.32
C PHE A 41 -0.57 -6.43 -1.88
N ALA A 42 -1.02 -7.09 -2.95
CA ALA A 42 -2.37 -6.86 -3.47
C ALA A 42 -3.44 -7.20 -2.43
N GLN A 43 -3.31 -8.33 -1.74
CA GLN A 43 -4.22 -8.74 -0.66
C GLN A 43 -4.20 -7.74 0.51
N GLU A 44 -3.01 -7.32 0.93
CA GLU A 44 -2.86 -6.33 2.01
C GLU A 44 -3.52 -4.99 1.69
N LEU A 45 -3.44 -4.55 0.43
CA LEU A 45 -4.06 -3.30 -0.02
C LEU A 45 -5.59 -3.43 -0.10
N LEU A 46 -6.09 -4.50 -0.71
CA LEU A 46 -7.53 -4.74 -0.83
C LEU A 46 -8.20 -4.96 0.54
N SER A 47 -7.54 -5.64 1.48
CA SER A 47 -8.07 -5.83 2.83
C SER A 47 -8.10 -4.54 3.64
N THR A 48 -7.14 -3.64 3.44
CA THR A 48 -7.04 -2.37 4.20
C THR A 48 -7.96 -1.29 3.65
N PHE A 49 -8.03 -1.17 2.32
CA PHE A 49 -8.75 -0.08 1.66
C PHE A 49 -10.14 -0.49 1.17
N SER A 50 -10.42 -1.79 1.06
CA SER A 50 -11.73 -2.35 0.71
C SER A 50 -12.37 -1.59 -0.46
N LEU A 51 -13.50 -0.93 -0.24
CA LEU A 51 -14.27 -0.20 -1.25
C LEU A 51 -13.65 1.15 -1.69
N SER A 52 -12.58 1.59 -1.04
CA SER A 52 -11.86 2.82 -1.42
C SER A 52 -10.94 2.62 -2.64
N LEU A 53 -10.62 1.37 -3.00
CA LEU A 53 -9.87 1.03 -4.21
C LEU A 53 -10.80 0.35 -5.21
N GLY A 54 -10.62 0.65 -6.49
CA GLY A 54 -11.37 -0.01 -7.56
C GLY A 54 -10.80 -1.39 -7.88
N GLU A 55 -9.48 -1.46 -8.05
CA GLU A 55 -8.79 -2.71 -8.35
C GLU A 55 -7.30 -2.64 -7.98
N VAL A 56 -6.70 -3.82 -7.82
CA VAL A 56 -5.24 -4.00 -7.79
C VAL A 56 -4.85 -4.98 -8.89
N ALA A 57 -4.14 -4.48 -9.91
CA ALA A 57 -3.71 -5.27 -11.06
C ALA A 57 -2.26 -5.77 -10.87
N LEU A 58 -2.06 -7.08 -11.06
CA LEU A 58 -0.73 -7.69 -11.10
C LEU A 58 -0.22 -7.72 -12.53
N GLN A 59 0.90 -7.07 -12.80
CA GLN A 59 1.47 -6.93 -14.15
C GLN A 59 2.80 -7.70 -14.26
N PRO A 60 2.81 -8.84 -14.99
CA PRO A 60 4.04 -9.55 -15.30
C PRO A 60 5.03 -8.67 -16.06
N SER A 61 6.30 -8.73 -15.67
CA SER A 61 7.41 -8.03 -16.32
C SER A 61 8.69 -8.86 -16.21
N THR A 62 9.79 -8.34 -16.74
CA THR A 62 11.14 -8.92 -16.66
C THR A 62 12.12 -7.89 -16.09
N GLY A 63 13.42 -8.19 -16.08
CA GLY A 63 14.46 -7.20 -15.74
C GLY A 63 14.57 -6.83 -14.26
N GLY A 64 14.12 -7.70 -13.35
CA GLY A 64 14.21 -7.45 -11.91
C GLY A 64 13.33 -6.27 -11.44
N THR A 65 12.27 -5.97 -12.18
CA THR A 65 11.33 -4.88 -11.90
C THR A 65 10.40 -5.24 -10.75
N PHE A 66 10.21 -4.29 -9.82
CA PHE A 66 9.15 -4.33 -8.83
C PHE A 66 8.68 -2.89 -8.58
N ILE A 67 7.61 -2.48 -9.25
CA ILE A 67 7.10 -1.10 -9.24
C ILE A 67 5.64 -1.12 -8.86
N VAL A 68 5.24 -0.24 -7.93
CA VAL A 68 3.86 -0.03 -7.53
C VAL A 68 3.44 1.36 -7.95
N THR A 69 2.39 1.47 -8.76
CA THR A 69 1.85 2.73 -9.28
C THR A 69 0.37 2.83 -8.98
N ILE A 70 -0.09 4.01 -8.58
CA ILE A 70 -1.52 4.31 -8.42
C ILE A 70 -1.98 5.23 -9.54
N HIS A 71 -3.15 4.93 -10.10
CA HIS A 71 -3.83 5.72 -11.11
C HIS A 71 -5.17 6.17 -10.52
N HIS A 72 -5.41 7.48 -10.51
CA HIS A 72 -6.61 8.09 -9.94
C HIS A 72 -7.01 9.33 -10.72
N LEU A 73 -8.30 9.68 -10.66
CA LEU A 73 -8.81 10.92 -11.27
C LEU A 73 -8.46 12.09 -10.35
N SER A 74 -7.83 13.12 -10.92
CA SER A 74 -7.58 14.35 -10.19
C SER A 74 -8.66 15.38 -10.54
N PRO A 75 -9.41 15.90 -9.56
CA PRO A 75 -10.34 17.00 -9.81
C PRO A 75 -9.51 18.24 -10.13
N THR A 76 -9.47 18.64 -11.41
CA THR A 76 -8.88 19.91 -11.85
C THR A 76 -9.52 21.02 -11.04
N SER A 77 -8.74 21.62 -10.15
CA SER A 77 -9.24 22.47 -9.06
C SER A 77 -9.63 23.88 -9.50
N SER A 78 -9.86 24.10 -10.81
CA SER A 78 -9.98 25.44 -11.37
C SER A 78 -10.59 25.44 -12.76
N SER A 79 -11.92 25.33 -12.87
CA SER A 79 -12.64 25.99 -13.97
C SER A 79 -14.15 25.98 -13.75
N THR A 80 -14.72 27.18 -13.73
CA THR A 80 -16.15 27.52 -13.81
C THR A 80 -16.73 27.22 -15.20
N SER A 81 -16.55 25.99 -15.70
CA SER A 81 -17.05 25.56 -17.01
C SER A 81 -17.47 24.10 -16.94
N SER A 82 -18.70 23.85 -17.39
CA SER A 82 -19.51 22.64 -17.28
C SER A 82 -19.03 21.45 -18.13
N ASP A 83 -17.72 21.20 -18.19
CA ASP A 83 -17.15 20.02 -18.83
C ASP A 83 -16.31 19.22 -17.82
N PRO A 84 -16.75 18.03 -17.39
CA PRO A 84 -15.98 17.16 -16.50
C PRO A 84 -14.90 16.42 -17.29
N SER A 85 -13.87 17.14 -17.77
CA SER A 85 -12.66 16.49 -18.30
C SER A 85 -11.77 16.08 -17.12
N ALA A 86 -12.15 14.99 -16.45
CA ALA A 86 -11.36 14.40 -15.38
C ALA A 86 -10.08 13.78 -15.97
N SER A 87 -8.93 14.38 -15.67
CA SER A 87 -7.64 13.84 -16.08
C SER A 87 -7.20 12.70 -15.15
N VAL A 88 -6.70 11.61 -15.74
CA VAL A 88 -6.11 10.50 -14.98
C VAL A 88 -4.68 10.89 -14.59
N GLN A 89 -4.42 11.00 -13.29
CA GLN A 89 -3.08 11.14 -12.74
C GLN A 89 -2.50 9.80 -12.33
N SER A 90 -1.20 9.61 -12.56
CA SER A 90 -0.47 8.40 -12.22
C SER A 90 0.72 8.74 -11.32
N THR A 91 0.82 8.11 -10.17
CA THR A 91 1.88 8.35 -9.17
C THR A 91 2.58 7.05 -8.82
N THR A 92 3.91 7.01 -8.94
CA THR A 92 4.71 5.87 -8.49
C THR A 92 4.81 5.89 -6.96
N LEU A 93 4.27 4.85 -6.32
CA LEU A 93 4.29 4.69 -4.87
C LEU A 93 5.55 3.99 -4.40
N TRP A 94 6.13 3.10 -5.21
CA TRP A 94 7.37 2.40 -4.88
C TRP A 94 8.06 1.92 -6.15
N ASP A 95 9.37 2.08 -6.23
CA ASP A 95 10.23 1.39 -7.20
C ASP A 95 11.42 0.76 -6.48
N ARG A 96 11.57 -0.55 -6.65
CA ARG A 96 12.66 -1.33 -6.06
C ARG A 96 14.05 -0.74 -6.33
N LYS A 97 14.29 -0.14 -7.50
CA LYS A 97 15.60 0.43 -7.85
C LYS A 97 15.88 1.73 -7.10
N THR A 98 14.86 2.56 -6.89
CA THR A 98 14.99 3.89 -6.28
C THR A 98 14.81 3.85 -4.76
N ASP A 99 13.86 3.05 -4.28
CA ASP A 99 13.48 2.96 -2.86
C ASP A 99 14.23 1.85 -2.10
N GLY A 100 15.10 1.10 -2.77
CA GLY A 100 16.01 0.15 -2.12
C GLY A 100 15.36 -1.17 -1.68
N GLY A 101 14.89 -1.96 -2.65
CA GLY A 101 14.38 -3.31 -2.39
C GLY A 101 12.86 -3.38 -2.40
N PHE A 102 12.27 -4.11 -1.45
CA PHE A 102 10.82 -4.28 -1.39
C PHE A 102 10.20 -3.38 -0.33
N PRO A 103 8.98 -2.86 -0.56
CA PRO A 103 8.32 -2.05 0.44
C PRO A 103 8.01 -2.85 1.69
N GLU A 104 7.99 -2.19 2.85
CA GLU A 104 7.27 -2.70 4.00
C GLU A 104 5.75 -2.51 3.80
N THR A 105 4.97 -3.43 4.36
CA THR A 105 3.50 -3.37 4.27
C THR A 105 2.94 -2.07 4.84
N LYS A 106 3.49 -1.59 5.97
CA LYS A 106 3.05 -0.33 6.61
C LYS A 106 3.38 0.89 5.74
N GLU A 107 4.58 0.92 5.20
CA GLU A 107 5.05 1.97 4.29
C GLU A 107 4.16 2.08 3.06
N LEU A 108 3.90 0.94 2.40
CA LEU A 108 3.08 0.92 1.19
C LEU A 108 1.65 1.38 1.47
N LYS A 109 1.03 0.91 2.56
CA LYS A 109 -0.30 1.35 2.98
C LYS A 109 -0.35 2.85 3.24
N ARG A 110 0.66 3.40 3.91
CA ARG A 110 0.74 4.84 4.17
C ARG A 110 0.83 5.64 2.87
N ARG A 111 1.75 5.28 1.97
CA ARG A 111 1.89 5.97 0.67
C ARG A 111 0.61 5.92 -0.16
N VAL A 112 -0.12 4.80 -0.14
CA VAL A 112 -1.44 4.70 -0.77
C VAL A 112 -2.44 5.65 -0.10
N ARG A 113 -2.52 5.65 1.23
CA ARG A 113 -3.40 6.53 2.00
C ARG A 113 -3.14 8.00 1.71
N ASP A 114 -1.89 8.41 1.68
CA ASP A 114 -1.50 9.80 1.42
C ASP A 114 -1.98 10.30 0.05
N VAL A 115 -2.11 9.40 -0.93
CA VAL A 115 -2.61 9.72 -2.28
C VAL A 115 -4.14 9.69 -2.35
N ILE A 116 -4.81 8.70 -1.76
CA ILE A 116 -6.28 8.55 -1.91
C ILE A 116 -7.08 9.38 -0.89
N ASN A 117 -6.60 9.47 0.34
CA ASN A 117 -7.30 10.14 1.44
C ASN A 117 -6.29 10.46 2.57
N PRO A 118 -5.58 11.60 2.47
CA PRO A 118 -4.54 11.95 3.43
C PRO A 118 -5.08 12.11 4.86
N SER A 119 -6.37 12.43 5.00
CA SER A 119 -7.06 12.66 6.28
C SER A 119 -7.45 11.37 7.01
N ARG A 120 -7.39 10.20 6.35
CA ARG A 120 -7.78 8.92 6.94
C ARG A 120 -6.67 8.38 7.84
N ASP A 121 -6.97 8.18 9.12
CA ASP A 121 -6.06 7.50 10.04
C ASP A 121 -6.06 5.98 9.80
N LEU A 122 -4.88 5.39 9.61
CA LEU A 122 -4.68 3.94 9.53
C LEU A 122 -4.31 3.32 10.89
N GLY A 123 -4.38 4.10 11.97
CA GLY A 123 -4.16 3.64 13.33
C GLY A 123 -2.72 3.21 13.58
N HIS A 124 -2.49 1.90 13.73
CA HIS A 124 -1.16 1.33 14.03
C HIS A 124 -0.12 1.69 12.96
N VAL A 125 -0.52 1.75 11.69
CA VAL A 125 0.39 2.09 10.58
C VAL A 125 0.96 3.51 10.71
N ASP A 126 0.12 4.47 11.11
CA ASP A 126 0.49 5.88 11.18
C ASP A 126 1.19 6.23 12.51
N ARG A 127 0.79 5.58 13.60
CA ARG A 127 1.45 5.72 14.91
C ARG A 127 2.90 5.25 14.87
N ASP A 128 3.15 4.10 14.23
CA ASP A 128 4.50 3.55 14.13
C ASP A 128 5.41 4.43 13.26
N HIS A 129 4.85 5.06 12.21
CA HIS A 129 5.61 6.02 11.39
C HIS A 129 5.94 7.30 12.16
N ARG A 130 5.01 7.85 12.94
CA ARG A 130 5.30 9.04 13.78
C ARG A 130 6.34 8.74 14.85
N ALA A 131 6.36 7.53 15.40
CA ALA A 131 7.38 7.08 16.34
C ALA A 131 8.75 6.92 15.66
N ALA A 132 8.81 6.42 14.42
CA ALA A 132 10.04 6.32 13.64
C ALA A 132 10.58 7.69 13.15
N ALA A 133 9.70 8.66 12.94
CA ALA A 133 10.04 10.02 12.48
C ALA A 133 10.38 11.01 13.62
N ALA A 134 10.16 10.64 14.88
CA ALA A 134 10.60 11.44 16.03
C ALA A 134 12.12 11.28 16.21
N PRO A 135 12.91 12.38 16.27
CA PRO A 135 14.34 12.28 16.46
C PRO A 135 14.64 11.68 17.84
N ALA A 136 15.60 10.76 17.88
CA ALA A 136 16.12 10.14 19.09
C ALA A 136 16.68 11.19 20.07
N ALA A 137 15.81 11.73 20.92
CA ALA A 137 16.20 12.44 22.13
C ALA A 137 16.65 11.38 23.15
N LYS A 138 17.97 11.25 23.28
CA LYS A 138 18.63 10.42 24.30
C LYS A 138 18.08 10.76 25.70
N ALA A 139 17.38 9.82 26.31
CA ALA A 139 17.27 9.76 27.77
C ALA A 139 18.40 8.86 28.29
N VAL A 140 19.30 9.48 29.04
CA VAL A 140 20.47 8.90 29.69
C VAL A 140 19.99 8.02 30.87
N PRO A 141 20.50 6.80 31.07
CA PRO A 141 20.09 5.97 32.21
C PRO A 141 20.89 6.40 33.45
N VAL A 142 20.19 6.87 34.49
CA VAL A 142 20.79 7.00 35.82
C VAL A 142 20.77 5.63 36.50
N LYS A 143 21.97 5.19 36.84
CA LYS A 143 22.33 3.96 37.54
C LYS A 143 22.12 4.16 39.05
N GLU A 144 21.28 3.34 39.67
CA GLU A 144 21.33 3.14 41.12
C GLU A 144 21.18 1.65 41.46
N THR A 145 21.88 1.26 42.52
CA THR A 145 22.55 -0.02 42.72
C THR A 145 21.70 -0.98 43.56
N ALA A 146 21.84 -2.29 43.29
CA ALA A 146 21.16 -3.42 43.93
C ALA A 146 21.46 -3.56 45.46
N PRO A 147 20.78 -4.46 46.22
CA PRO A 147 20.98 -5.91 46.09
C PRO A 147 19.72 -6.81 46.21
N ALA A 148 19.86 -8.04 45.71
CA ALA A 148 19.01 -9.23 45.84
C ALA A 148 18.95 -9.77 47.30
N PRO A 149 18.24 -10.87 47.67
CA PRO A 149 17.56 -11.90 46.85
C PRO A 149 16.17 -12.35 47.38
N VAL A 150 15.52 -13.32 46.71
CA VAL A 150 14.95 -14.57 47.28
C VAL A 150 14.02 -15.25 46.24
N THR A 151 14.22 -16.55 46.11
CA THR A 151 13.56 -17.60 45.33
C THR A 151 12.05 -17.75 45.65
N GLU A 152 11.21 -18.07 44.65
CA GLU A 152 10.11 -19.06 44.69
C GLU A 152 9.18 -18.99 43.44
N GLU A 153 9.07 -20.09 42.70
CA GLU A 153 7.85 -20.52 41.97
C GLU A 153 6.77 -20.93 43.01
N PRO A 154 5.44 -21.08 42.75
CA PRO A 154 4.79 -21.47 41.48
C PRO A 154 3.38 -20.86 41.19
N THR A 155 2.74 -21.34 40.11
CA THR A 155 1.27 -21.60 39.96
C THR A 155 0.41 -20.64 39.10
N LYS A 156 0.12 -21.12 37.87
CA LYS A 156 -1.20 -21.27 37.21
C LYS A 156 -2.36 -20.34 37.64
N GLN A 157 -2.85 -19.51 36.71
CA GLN A 157 -4.29 -19.40 36.38
C GLN A 157 -4.59 -18.49 35.18
N GLU A 158 -5.26 -19.06 34.17
CA GLU A 158 -6.25 -18.40 33.30
C GLU A 158 -7.40 -17.83 34.17
N PRO A 159 -8.15 -16.77 33.77
CA PRO A 159 -9.19 -16.98 32.75
C PRO A 159 -9.64 -15.75 31.91
N ALA A 160 -10.51 -16.07 30.95
CA ALA A 160 -11.73 -15.35 30.54
C ALA A 160 -11.67 -14.18 29.53
N GLN A 161 -12.18 -14.55 28.34
CA GLN A 161 -12.86 -13.78 27.31
C GLN A 161 -13.92 -12.78 27.85
N ASN A 162 -14.08 -11.62 27.20
CA ASN A 162 -15.36 -11.13 26.63
C ASN A 162 -15.12 -9.88 25.75
N GLN A 163 -15.20 -9.97 24.42
CA GLN A 163 -16.32 -9.58 23.53
C GLN A 163 -16.70 -8.09 23.48
N THR A 164 -16.66 -7.52 22.26
CA THR A 164 -17.76 -6.82 21.55
C THR A 164 -17.18 -6.24 20.25
N SER A 165 -17.25 -6.92 19.11
CA SER A 165 -18.38 -7.06 18.17
C SER A 165 -19.05 -5.73 17.81
N SER A 166 -18.80 -5.25 16.59
CA SER A 166 -19.69 -4.33 15.87
C SER A 166 -19.84 -4.89 14.46
N THR A 167 -20.99 -5.52 14.27
CA THR A 167 -21.37 -6.36 13.15
C THR A 167 -21.64 -5.54 11.89
N ILE A 168 -20.92 -5.80 10.81
CA ILE A 168 -21.43 -5.62 9.44
C ILE A 168 -21.79 -7.02 8.97
N VAL A 169 -23.08 -7.35 8.97
CA VAL A 169 -23.56 -8.62 8.40
C VAL A 169 -23.58 -8.46 6.88
N CYS A 170 -22.87 -9.34 6.18
CA CYS A 170 -23.02 -9.54 4.74
C CYS A 170 -23.88 -10.79 4.57
N GLU A 171 -25.17 -10.61 4.30
CA GLU A 171 -26.17 -11.69 4.35
C GLU A 171 -26.15 -12.62 3.12
N ASP A 172 -25.15 -12.52 2.23
CA ASP A 172 -25.05 -13.37 1.02
C ASP A 172 -23.56 -13.65 0.65
N CYS A 173 -22.76 -14.02 1.65
CA CYS A 173 -21.46 -14.69 1.48
C CYS A 173 -21.58 -16.16 1.92
N THR A 174 -22.48 -16.91 1.27
CA THR A 174 -22.66 -18.36 1.42
C THR A 174 -22.59 -19.04 0.05
#